data_AF-A0A8D1S1K7-F1
#
_entry.id   AF-A0A8D1S1K7-F1
#
_cell.length_a   1.000
_cell.length_b   1.000
_cell.length_c   1.000
_cell.angle_alpha   90.00
_cell.angle_beta   90.00
_cell.angle_gamma   90.00
#
_symmetry.space_group_name_H-M   'P 1'
#
loop_
_entity.id
_entity.type
_entity.pdbx_description
1 polymer ?
#
loop_
_entity_poly.entity_id
_entity_poly.type
_entity_poly.pdbx_seq_one_letter_code
_entity_poly.pdbx_strand_id
1 'polypeptide(L)'
;MIALKLGVTSDDVKNVIIWGNHSSTQYPDVNHAKVKLQAKEVGVYEAVKDDSWLKGEIIMTVQQCDAVVIKARKPSSAMSKAISDHIRDIWFGTPEGEFVSMGIISDGNSYGVPDDLLYSFPVTTKDKTWKFLEIPVNDFSLEKMDLTAKELAEEKETAFECISSA
;
A
#
# COMPACT_ATOMS: atom_id res chain seq x y z
N MET A 1 11.75 -0.24 -4.83
CA MET A 1 12.26 1.16 -4.84
C MET A 1 13.14 1.47 -3.63
N ILE A 2 12.66 1.31 -2.40
CA ILE A 2 13.45 1.53 -1.17
C ILE A 2 14.73 0.68 -1.15
N ALA A 3 14.60 -0.62 -1.44
CA ALA A 3 15.72 -1.54 -1.52
C ALA A 3 16.81 -1.06 -2.50
N LEU A 4 16.41 -0.58 -3.68
CA LEU A 4 17.34 0.00 -4.66
C LEU A 4 18.01 1.28 -4.16
N LYS A 5 17.26 2.19 -3.53
CA LYS A 5 17.79 3.45 -2.97
C LYS A 5 18.84 3.18 -1.88
N LEU A 6 18.67 2.12 -1.10
CA LEU A 6 19.54 1.75 0.02
C LEU A 6 20.60 0.68 -0.31
N GLY A 7 20.57 0.10 -1.52
CA GLY A 7 21.49 -0.96 -1.92
C GLY A 7 21.29 -2.28 -1.16
N VAL A 8 20.06 -2.59 -0.76
CA VAL A 8 19.67 -3.83 -0.06
C VAL A 8 18.70 -4.66 -0.89
N THR A 9 18.29 -5.84 -0.40
CA THR A 9 17.29 -6.67 -1.07
C THR A 9 15.86 -6.25 -0.70
N SER A 10 14.86 -6.68 -1.47
CA SER A 10 13.45 -6.40 -1.13
C SER A 10 13.06 -7.04 0.19
N ASP A 11 13.62 -8.21 0.51
CA ASP A 11 13.31 -8.98 1.72
C ASP A 11 13.88 -8.32 2.98
N ASP A 12 14.81 -7.37 2.82
CA ASP A 12 15.30 -6.54 3.91
C ASP A 12 14.35 -5.38 4.27
N VAL A 13 13.30 -5.13 3.48
CA VAL A 13 12.33 -4.04 3.67
C VAL A 13 10.97 -4.62 4.00
N LYS A 14 10.38 -4.18 5.12
CA LYS A 14 9.06 -4.64 5.57
C LYS A 14 8.19 -3.49 6.05
N ASN A 15 6.90 -3.76 6.24
CA ASN A 15 5.94 -2.80 6.83
C ASN A 15 5.76 -1.52 6.00
N VAL A 16 5.92 -1.61 4.68
CA VAL A 16 5.48 -0.59 3.73
C VAL A 16 3.97 -0.72 3.53
N ILE A 17 3.28 0.41 3.43
CA ILE A 17 1.82 0.45 3.29
C ILE A 17 1.47 1.06 1.95
N ILE A 18 0.55 0.45 1.23
CA ILE A 18 -0.15 1.06 0.10
C ILE A 18 -1.56 1.37 0.59
N TRP A 19 -1.87 2.65 0.74
CA TRP A 19 -3.20 3.11 1.12
C TRP A 19 -4.06 3.39 -0.11
N GLY A 20 -5.35 3.07 -0.01
CA GLY A 20 -6.37 3.53 -0.94
C GLY A 20 -6.57 2.69 -2.18
N ASN A 21 -6.86 3.36 -3.28
CA ASN A 21 -7.16 2.74 -4.56
C ASN A 21 -5.90 2.13 -5.19
N HIS A 22 -6.05 1.09 -6.00
CA HIS A 22 -4.98 0.63 -6.88
C HIS A 22 -4.99 1.45 -8.17
N SER A 23 -4.60 2.72 -8.05
CA SER A 23 -4.68 3.71 -9.12
C SER A 23 -3.50 4.70 -9.08
N SER A 24 -3.60 5.78 -9.85
CA SER A 24 -2.66 6.90 -9.79
C SER A 24 -2.71 7.69 -8.48
N THR A 25 -3.74 7.52 -7.65
CA THR A 25 -3.85 8.17 -6.33
C THR A 25 -3.34 7.30 -5.18
N GLN A 26 -2.97 6.04 -5.44
CA GLN A 26 -2.45 5.13 -4.41
C GLN A 26 -1.33 5.83 -3.62
N TYR A 27 -1.33 5.67 -2.29
CA TYR A 27 -0.35 6.31 -1.43
C TYR A 27 0.63 5.28 -0.84
N PRO A 28 1.89 5.23 -1.34
CA PRO A 28 2.95 4.41 -0.78
C PRO A 28 3.53 5.11 0.46
N ASP A 29 3.19 4.59 1.62
CA ASP A 29 3.59 5.09 2.92
C ASP A 29 4.72 4.23 3.53
N VAL A 30 5.76 4.92 3.99
CA VAL A 30 6.94 4.31 4.63
C VAL A 30 7.19 4.83 6.04
N ASN A 31 6.25 5.57 6.65
CA ASN A 31 6.38 6.10 8.01
C ASN A 31 6.58 4.97 9.04
N HIS A 32 5.97 3.81 8.78
CA HIS A 32 6.06 2.62 9.63
C HIS A 32 6.99 1.54 9.09
N ALA A 33 7.55 1.75 7.89
CA ALA A 33 8.40 0.79 7.23
C ALA A 33 9.75 0.67 7.93
N LYS A 34 10.25 -0.56 7.94
CA LYS A 34 11.55 -0.92 8.51
C LYS A 34 12.46 -1.48 7.43
N VAL A 35 13.75 -1.25 7.60
CA VAL A 35 14.78 -1.83 6.75
C VAL A 35 15.92 -2.40 7.58
N LYS A 36 16.37 -3.59 7.20
CA LYS A 36 17.55 -4.23 7.75
C LYS A 36 18.80 -3.70 7.06
N LEU A 37 19.61 -2.95 7.80
CA LEU A 37 20.94 -2.51 7.37
C LEU A 37 21.98 -3.27 8.19
N GLN A 38 22.77 -4.13 7.54
CA GLN A 38 23.74 -5.01 8.18
C GLN A 38 23.07 -5.90 9.26
N ALA A 39 23.32 -5.62 10.54
CA ALA A 39 22.77 -6.34 11.69
C ALA A 39 21.74 -5.54 12.50
N LYS A 40 21.30 -4.37 12.01
CA LYS A 40 20.35 -3.50 12.70
C LYS A 40 19.11 -3.25 11.83
N GLU A 41 17.95 -3.31 12.45
CA GLU A 41 16.70 -2.84 11.86
C GLU A 41 16.47 -1.37 12.24
N VAL A 42 16.22 -0.53 11.24
CA VAL A 42 15.97 0.91 11.40
C VAL A 42 14.74 1.34 10.61
N GLY A 43 14.20 2.52 10.90
CA GLY A 43 13.10 3.08 10.11
C GLY A 43 13.57 3.50 8.71
N VAL A 44 12.69 3.41 7.71
CA VAL A 44 13.04 3.82 6.34
C VAL A 44 13.40 5.31 6.25
N TYR A 45 12.70 6.19 6.99
CA TYR A 45 13.07 7.60 7.10
C TYR A 45 14.50 7.81 7.65
N GLU A 46 14.88 7.06 8.70
CA GLU A 46 16.22 7.10 9.30
C GLU A 46 17.31 6.59 8.34
N ALA A 47 16.99 5.55 7.56
CA ALA A 47 17.92 4.95 6.61
C ALA A 47 18.15 5.81 5.37
N VAL A 48 17.07 6.35 4.78
CA VAL A 48 17.12 7.07 3.51
C VAL A 48 17.61 8.51 3.69
N LYS A 49 17.24 9.18 4.80
CA LYS A 49 17.65 10.57 5.13
C LYS A 49 17.37 11.59 4.03
N ASP A 50 16.26 11.40 3.31
CA ASP A 50 15.84 12.23 2.17
C ASP A 50 14.31 12.32 2.15
N ASP A 51 13.76 13.20 2.99
CA ASP A 51 12.32 13.42 3.16
C ASP A 51 11.64 13.85 1.85
N SER A 52 12.32 14.67 1.05
CA SER A 52 11.81 15.16 -0.24
C SER A 52 11.60 14.00 -1.22
N TRP A 53 12.57 13.08 -1.28
CA TRP A 53 12.43 11.88 -2.08
C TRP A 53 11.32 10.96 -1.57
N LEU A 54 11.20 10.79 -0.25
CA LEU A 54 10.18 9.95 0.40
C LEU A 54 8.76 10.50 0.26
N LYS A 55 8.59 11.82 0.24
CA LYS A 55 7.28 12.50 0.12
C LYS A 55 6.92 12.91 -1.32
N GLY A 56 7.79 12.64 -2.30
CA GLY A 56 7.61 13.09 -3.67
C GLY A 56 7.98 12.03 -4.69
N GLU A 57 9.28 11.92 -5.00
CA GLU A 57 9.76 11.08 -6.10
C GLU A 57 9.36 9.62 -5.98
N ILE A 58 9.46 9.01 -4.79
CA ILE A 58 9.08 7.60 -4.61
C ILE A 58 7.58 7.40 -4.83
N ILE A 59 6.74 8.33 -4.36
CA ILE A 59 5.29 8.28 -4.50
C ILE A 59 4.94 8.30 -5.98
N MET A 60 5.46 9.29 -6.72
CA MET A 60 5.27 9.40 -8.17
C MET A 60 5.78 8.16 -8.91
N THR A 61 6.96 7.65 -8.54
CA THR A 61 7.55 6.49 -9.21
C THR A 61 6.70 5.24 -9.04
N VAL A 62 6.12 5.02 -7.85
CA VAL A 62 5.24 3.88 -7.58
C VAL A 62 3.89 4.05 -8.30
N GLN A 63 3.28 5.24 -8.25
CA GLN A 63 2.04 5.56 -8.97
C GLN A 63 2.17 5.39 -10.49
N GLN A 64 3.34 5.68 -11.06
CA GLN A 64 3.60 5.56 -12.50
C GLN A 64 4.18 4.20 -12.92
N CYS A 65 4.45 3.30 -11.96
CA CYS A 65 5.14 2.04 -12.23
C CYS A 65 4.39 1.21 -13.28
N ASP A 66 3.07 1.12 -13.19
CA ASP A 66 2.26 0.34 -14.13
C ASP A 66 2.30 0.92 -15.54
N ALA A 67 2.21 2.24 -15.69
CA ALA A 67 2.32 2.92 -16.98
C ALA A 67 3.71 2.71 -17.62
N VAL A 68 4.77 2.73 -16.82
CA VAL A 68 6.14 2.48 -17.28
C VAL A 68 6.33 1.02 -17.70
N VAL A 69 5.81 0.05 -16.93
CA VAL A 69 5.88 -1.39 -17.25
C VAL A 69 5.08 -1.70 -18.52
N ILE A 70 3.87 -1.16 -18.66
CA ILE A 70 3.02 -1.31 -19.85
C ILE A 70 3.75 -0.76 -21.09
N LYS A 71 4.43 0.38 -20.97
CA LYS A 71 5.22 0.99 -22.05
C LYS A 71 6.49 0.19 -22.38
N ALA A 72 7.05 -0.55 -21.42
CA ALA A 72 8.36 -1.20 -21.54
C ALA A 72 8.32 -2.62 -22.15
N ARG A 73 7.31 -3.47 -21.90
CA ARG A 73 7.00 -4.74 -22.65
C ARG A 73 5.90 -5.60 -21.98
N LYS A 74 5.35 -6.52 -22.80
CA LYS A 74 4.45 -7.70 -22.56
C LYS A 74 4.33 -8.23 -21.10
N PRO A 75 3.16 -8.81 -20.73
CA PRO A 75 2.69 -9.05 -19.35
C PRO A 75 3.79 -9.44 -18.34
N SER A 76 3.82 -8.70 -17.24
CA SER A 76 4.85 -8.76 -16.21
C SER A 76 4.67 -9.94 -15.23
N SER A 77 5.74 -10.68 -14.96
CA SER A 77 5.80 -11.75 -13.94
C SER A 77 5.64 -11.24 -12.50
N ALA A 78 5.80 -9.94 -12.27
CA ALA A 78 5.66 -9.34 -10.95
C ALA A 78 4.22 -9.43 -10.43
N MET A 79 3.23 -9.29 -11.32
CA MET A 79 1.81 -9.38 -10.95
C MET A 79 1.45 -10.78 -10.45
N SER A 80 1.91 -11.84 -11.12
CA SER A 80 1.68 -13.22 -10.69
C SER A 80 2.32 -13.53 -9.33
N LYS A 81 3.49 -12.93 -9.04
CA LYS A 81 4.13 -13.03 -7.72
C LYS A 81 3.31 -12.31 -6.65
N ALA A 82 2.86 -11.08 -6.89
CA ALA A 82 2.06 -10.32 -5.94
C ALA A 82 0.74 -11.04 -5.58
N ILE A 83 0.07 -11.64 -6.57
CA ILE A 83 -1.13 -12.47 -6.35
C ILE A 83 -0.78 -13.69 -5.48
N SER A 84 0.31 -14.37 -5.78
CA SER A 84 0.74 -15.56 -5.03
C SER A 84 1.06 -15.22 -3.57
N ASP A 85 1.72 -14.08 -3.33
CA ASP A 85 2.07 -13.61 -2.00
C ASP A 85 0.80 -13.20 -1.23
N HIS A 86 -0.11 -12.42 -1.84
CA HIS A 86 -1.38 -12.03 -1.23
C HIS A 86 -2.23 -13.24 -0.80
N ILE A 87 -2.39 -14.25 -1.67
CA ILE A 87 -3.14 -15.47 -1.33
C ILE A 87 -2.40 -16.30 -0.28
N ARG A 88 -1.06 -16.34 -0.31
CA ARG A 88 -0.25 -17.02 0.72
C ARG A 88 -0.49 -16.39 2.09
N ASP A 89 -0.48 -15.07 2.19
CA ASP A 89 -0.63 -14.36 3.46
C ASP A 89 -2.05 -14.52 4.00
N ILE A 90 -3.08 -14.55 3.15
CA ILE A 90 -4.43 -14.94 3.59
C ILE A 90 -4.42 -16.38 4.11
N TRP A 91 -3.80 -17.31 3.40
CA TRP A 91 -3.90 -18.73 3.72
C TRP A 91 -3.10 -19.14 4.97
N PHE A 92 -1.90 -18.60 5.13
CA PHE A 92 -0.95 -18.97 6.19
C PHE A 92 -0.81 -17.93 7.30
N GLY A 93 -1.33 -16.72 7.09
CA GLY A 93 -1.17 -15.59 8.01
C GLY A 93 0.07 -14.75 7.70
N THR A 94 0.09 -13.52 8.20
CA THR A 94 1.25 -12.63 8.16
C THR A 94 2.27 -13.03 9.24
N PRO A 95 3.58 -12.88 8.99
CA PRO A 95 4.60 -13.07 10.02
C PRO A 95 4.39 -12.18 11.26
N GLU A 96 4.92 -12.61 12.41
CA GLU A 96 4.83 -11.82 13.65
C GLU A 96 5.58 -10.49 13.52
N GLY A 97 4.92 -9.39 13.90
CA GLY A 97 5.49 -8.04 13.79
C GLY A 97 5.45 -7.45 12.38
N GLU A 98 4.83 -8.15 11.42
CA GLU A 98 4.67 -7.70 10.04
C GLU A 98 3.19 -7.53 9.65
N PHE A 99 2.95 -6.63 8.71
CA PHE A 99 1.64 -6.39 8.12
C PHE A 99 1.77 -6.17 6.61
N VAL A 100 0.66 -6.39 5.92
CA VAL A 100 0.58 -6.29 4.46
C VAL A 100 -0.51 -5.32 4.04
N SER A 101 -0.44 -4.83 2.81
CA SER A 101 -1.48 -3.97 2.24
C SER A 101 -2.56 -4.81 1.58
N MET A 102 -3.82 -4.56 1.89
CA MET A 102 -4.94 -5.34 1.37
C MET A 102 -6.15 -4.45 1.10
N GLY A 103 -6.69 -4.51 -0.12
CA GLY A 103 -7.97 -3.90 -0.49
C GLY A 103 -9.13 -4.66 0.13
N ILE A 104 -9.78 -4.06 1.12
CA ILE A 104 -10.87 -4.66 1.91
C ILE A 104 -11.97 -3.64 2.14
N ILE A 105 -13.13 -4.09 2.63
CA ILE A 105 -14.23 -3.20 2.98
C ILE A 105 -13.80 -2.29 4.13
N SER A 106 -14.05 -0.99 4.00
CA SER A 106 -13.63 0.03 4.97
C SER A 106 -14.47 0.07 6.24
N ASP A 107 -15.59 -0.66 6.30
CA ASP A 107 -16.53 -0.62 7.42
C ASP A 107 -15.86 -0.79 8.79
N GLY A 108 -16.03 0.21 9.65
CA GLY A 108 -15.52 0.18 11.02
C GLY A 108 -14.02 0.43 11.14
N ASN A 109 -13.38 0.98 10.09
CA ASN A 109 -12.00 1.44 10.17
C ASN A 109 -11.85 2.62 11.17
N SER A 110 -10.68 2.72 11.80
CA SER A 110 -10.36 3.80 12.75
C SER A 110 -9.62 4.99 12.12
N TYR A 111 -9.50 5.02 10.79
CA TYR A 111 -8.64 5.95 10.06
C TYR A 111 -9.39 7.15 9.49
N GLY A 112 -10.71 7.23 9.68
CA GLY A 112 -11.54 8.30 9.13
C GLY A 112 -11.85 8.13 7.64
N VAL A 113 -11.49 6.99 7.03
CA VAL A 113 -11.91 6.65 5.67
C VAL A 113 -13.41 6.36 5.69
N PRO A 114 -14.22 6.85 4.73
CA PRO A 114 -15.65 6.55 4.69
C PRO A 114 -15.92 5.04 4.64
N ASP A 115 -16.94 4.59 5.36
CA ASP A 115 -17.47 3.23 5.26
C ASP A 115 -17.99 2.94 3.83
N ASP A 116 -18.22 1.66 3.53
CA ASP A 116 -18.73 1.18 2.24
C ASP A 116 -17.81 1.48 1.04
N LEU A 117 -16.49 1.47 1.26
CA LEU A 117 -15.48 1.56 0.21
C LEU A 117 -14.59 0.31 0.24
N LEU A 118 -14.24 -0.22 -0.94
CA LEU A 118 -13.12 -1.15 -1.07
C LEU A 118 -11.82 -0.34 -1.15
N TYR A 119 -11.10 -0.28 -0.04
CA TYR A 119 -9.96 0.59 0.15
C TYR A 119 -8.77 -0.22 0.71
N SER A 120 -7.54 0.07 0.28
CA SER A 120 -6.35 -0.64 0.75
C SER A 120 -5.89 -0.13 2.12
N PHE A 121 -5.77 -1.05 3.09
CA PHE A 121 -5.32 -0.77 4.45
C PHE A 121 -4.13 -1.67 4.84
N PRO A 122 -3.32 -1.27 5.85
CA PRO A 122 -2.42 -2.19 6.52
C PRO A 122 -3.23 -3.18 7.36
N VAL A 123 -3.02 -4.47 7.10
CA VAL A 123 -3.69 -5.55 7.83
C VAL A 123 -2.71 -6.59 8.32
N THR A 124 -3.08 -7.27 9.39
CA THR A 124 -2.52 -8.57 9.75
C THR A 124 -3.53 -9.65 9.38
N THR A 125 -3.03 -10.81 8.95
CA THR A 125 -3.89 -11.97 8.67
C THR A 125 -3.55 -13.11 9.61
N LYS A 126 -4.59 -13.75 10.13
CA LYS A 126 -4.47 -14.96 10.96
C LYS A 126 -5.73 -15.80 10.78
N ASP A 127 -5.55 -17.11 10.64
CA ASP A 127 -6.66 -18.05 10.45
C ASP A 127 -7.60 -17.62 9.29
N LYS A 128 -7.01 -17.13 8.20
CA LYS A 128 -7.71 -16.64 6.99
C LYS A 128 -8.62 -15.42 7.20
N THR A 129 -8.49 -14.77 8.34
CA THR A 129 -9.19 -13.53 8.69
C THR A 129 -8.19 -12.40 8.73
N TRP A 130 -8.54 -11.24 8.18
CA TRP A 130 -7.75 -10.02 8.29
C TRP A 130 -8.23 -9.16 9.46
N LYS A 131 -7.36 -8.30 9.97
CA LYS A 131 -7.69 -7.24 10.93
C LYS A 131 -6.95 -5.97 10.54
N PHE A 132 -7.65 -4.84 10.62
CA PHE A 132 -7.00 -3.53 10.56
C PHE A 132 -5.89 -3.47 11.60
N LEU A 133 -4.77 -2.88 11.20
CA LEU A 133 -3.80 -2.41 12.16
C LEU A 133 -4.26 -1.05 12.71
N GLU A 134 -3.83 -0.67 13.90
CA GLU A 134 -4.02 0.68 14.44
C GLU A 134 -2.64 1.31 14.62
N ILE A 135 -2.30 2.27 13.76
CA ILE A 135 -1.00 2.95 13.78
C ILE A 135 -1.18 4.47 13.66
N PRO A 136 -0.28 5.27 14.24
CA PRO A 136 -0.32 6.72 14.09
C PRO A 136 -0.19 7.14 12.63
N VAL A 137 -1.03 8.08 12.20
CA VAL A 137 -0.98 8.67 10.86
C VAL A 137 -0.71 10.17 11.01
N ASN A 138 0.25 10.70 10.25
CA ASN A 138 0.56 12.13 10.27
C ASN A 138 -0.27 12.91 9.23
N ASP A 139 -0.27 14.24 9.33
CA ASP A 139 -1.09 15.12 8.48
C ASP A 139 -0.85 14.92 6.98
N PHE A 140 0.40 14.70 6.56
CA PHE A 140 0.72 14.45 5.16
C PHE A 140 0.10 13.14 4.66
N SER A 141 0.19 12.08 5.48
CA SER A 141 -0.41 10.79 5.17
C SER A 141 -1.94 10.87 5.14
N LEU A 142 -2.56 11.59 6.08
CA LEU A 142 -4.01 11.82 6.09
C LEU A 142 -4.49 12.51 4.81
N GLU A 143 -3.83 13.59 4.39
CA GLU A 143 -4.18 14.29 3.14
C GLU A 143 -4.15 13.36 1.92
N LYS A 144 -3.15 12.48 1.83
CA LYS A 144 -3.05 11.50 0.73
C LYS A 144 -4.10 10.40 0.82
N MET A 145 -4.44 9.96 2.03
CA MET A 145 -5.52 9.00 2.26
C MET A 145 -6.88 9.59 1.85
N ASP A 146 -7.15 10.85 2.20
CA ASP A 146 -8.38 11.54 1.82
C ASP A 146 -8.50 11.70 0.30
N LEU A 147 -7.40 12.02 -0.39
CA LEU A 147 -7.37 12.14 -1.85
C LEU A 147 -7.82 10.85 -2.53
N THR A 148 -7.27 9.71 -2.12
CA THR A 148 -7.58 8.42 -2.74
C THR A 148 -8.94 7.87 -2.30
N ALA A 149 -9.40 8.19 -1.08
CA ALA A 149 -10.77 7.90 -0.65
C ALA A 149 -11.81 8.65 -1.49
N LYS A 150 -11.52 9.92 -1.82
CA LYS A 150 -12.37 10.74 -2.69
C LYS A 150 -12.47 10.16 -4.10
N GLU A 151 -11.36 9.75 -4.70
CA GLU A 151 -11.37 9.07 -6.01
C GLU A 151 -12.22 7.80 -5.98
N LEU A 152 -12.07 6.95 -4.96
CA LEU A 152 -12.87 5.72 -4.81
C LEU A 152 -14.37 6.00 -4.66
N ALA A 153 -14.74 7.06 -3.95
CA ALA A 153 -16.14 7.47 -3.83
C ALA A 153 -16.72 7.90 -5.20
N GLU A 154 -15.96 8.69 -5.98
CA GLU A 154 -16.36 9.11 -7.33
C GLU A 154 -16.50 7.91 -8.29
N GLU A 155 -15.57 6.95 -8.24
CA GLU A 155 -15.63 5.70 -9.02
C GLU A 155 -16.84 4.85 -8.64
N LYS A 156 -17.13 4.74 -7.34
CA LYS A 156 -18.29 4.01 -6.80
C LYS A 156 -19.61 4.62 -7.30
N GLU A 157 -19.77 5.94 -7.21
CA GLU A 157 -20.95 6.64 -7.72
C GLU A 157 -21.14 6.38 -9.23
N THR A 158 -20.07 6.58 -10.01
CA THR A 158 -20.08 6.35 -11.46
C THR A 158 -20.45 4.92 -11.82
N ALA A 159 -19.89 3.94 -11.10
CA ALA A 159 -20.17 2.52 -11.33
C ALA A 159 -21.62 2.16 -11.02
N PHE A 160 -22.19 2.69 -9.93
CA PHE A 160 -23.58 2.44 -9.59
C PHE A 160 -24.58 3.12 -10.52
N GLU A 161 -24.26 4.29 -11.06
CA GLU A 161 -25.05 4.89 -12.14
C GLU A 161 -25.08 3.98 -13.39
N CYS A 162 -23.94 3.41 -13.76
CA CYS A 162 -23.86 2.48 -14.90
C CYS A 162 -24.67 1.20 -14.68
N ILE A 163 -24.64 0.65 -13.47
CA ILE A 163 -25.32 -0.62 -13.15
C ILE A 163 -26.83 -0.40 -12.95
N SER A 164 -27.24 0.73 -12.37
CA SER A 164 -28.67 1.04 -12.16
C SER A 164 -29.40 1.48 -13.43
N SER A 165 -28.67 1.90 -14.45
CA SER A 165 -29.20 2.28 -15.76
C SER A 165 -29.35 1.10 -16.74
N ALA A 166 -28.99 -0.13 -16.32
CA ALA A 166 -29.07 -1.37 -17.10
C ALA A 166 -30.29 -2.22 -16.73
#